data_AF-A0A9W6KQ05-F1
#
_entry.id   AF-A0A9W6KQ05-F1
#
_cell.length_a   1.000
_cell.length_b   1.000
_cell.length_c   1.000
_cell.angle_alpha   90.00
_cell.angle_beta   90.00
_cell.angle_gamma   90.00
#
_symmetry.space_group_name_H-M   'P 1'
#
loop_
_entity.id
_entity.type
_entity.pdbx_description
1 polymer ?
#
loop_
_entity_poly.entity_id
_entity_poly.type
_entity_poly.pdbx_seq_one_letter_code
_entity_poly.pdbx_strand_id
1 'polypeptide(L)'
;MADAPTLAQIHAALRADLAAARRDPAAHCLAFCGALKAHHCNEDGAFPRIEREFPQAAPLIQRLREEHGAIARQIEQLAETPDAALLERLAGELEAHFATEERELVPLLSRLR
;
A
#
# COMPACT_ATOMS: atom_id res chain seq x y z
N MET A 1 16.90 0.19 -20.57
CA MET A 1 15.60 -0.08 -19.93
C MET A 1 15.91 -0.37 -18.47
N ALA A 2 15.50 0.50 -17.55
CA ALA A 2 15.58 0.17 -16.14
C ALA A 2 14.50 -0.88 -15.82
N ASP A 3 14.83 -1.90 -15.05
CA ASP A 3 13.84 -2.86 -14.56
C ASP A 3 12.78 -2.13 -13.71
N ALA A 4 11.52 -2.58 -13.80
CA ALA A 4 10.45 -2.06 -12.96
C ALA A 4 10.76 -2.32 -11.48
N PRO A 5 10.44 -1.39 -10.57
CA PRO A 5 10.70 -1.59 -9.15
C PRO A 5 9.91 -2.77 -8.61
N THR A 6 10.52 -3.51 -7.68
CA THR A 6 9.86 -4.57 -6.92
C THR A 6 8.90 -3.97 -5.89
N LEU A 7 7.94 -4.77 -5.42
CA LEU A 7 6.99 -4.37 -4.39
C LEU A 7 7.69 -3.83 -3.12
N ALA A 8 8.72 -4.51 -2.63
CA ALA A 8 9.50 -4.05 -1.47
C ALA A 8 10.19 -2.69 -1.70
N GLN A 9 10.62 -2.39 -2.94
CA GLN A 9 11.20 -1.08 -3.27
C GLN A 9 10.12 0.01 -3.29
N ILE A 10 8.91 -0.31 -3.76
CA ILE A 10 7.75 0.59 -3.71
C ILE A 10 7.39 0.90 -2.25
N HIS A 11 7.34 -0.10 -1.37
CA HIS A 11 7.07 0.12 0.05
C HIS A 11 8.12 0.99 0.74
N ALA A 12 9.40 0.80 0.41
CA ALA A 12 10.47 1.64 0.96
C ALA A 12 10.29 3.11 0.57
N ALA A 13 9.89 3.38 -0.68
CA ALA A 13 9.60 4.74 -1.14
C ALA A 13 8.36 5.31 -0.43
N LEU A 14 7.27 4.55 -0.33
CA LEU A 14 6.05 4.98 0.37
C LEU A 14 6.28 5.26 1.85
N ARG A 15 7.13 4.48 2.53
CA ARG A 15 7.56 4.76 3.91
C ARG A 15 8.29 6.11 4.01
N ALA A 16 9.15 6.42 3.05
CA ALA A 16 9.85 7.70 3.02
C ALA A 16 8.89 8.89 2.78
N ASP A 17 7.95 8.74 1.84
CA ASP A 17 6.92 9.73 1.54
C ASP A 17 6.00 9.96 2.74
N LEU A 18 5.59 8.90 3.43
CA LEU A 18 4.79 8.99 4.65
C LEU A 18 5.56 9.70 5.78
N ALA A 19 6.85 9.40 5.94
CA ALA A 19 7.68 10.10 6.91
C ALA A 19 7.79 11.61 6.57
N ALA A 20 7.81 11.99 5.30
CA ALA A 20 7.76 13.40 4.88
C ALA A 20 6.39 14.02 5.17
N ALA A 21 5.29 13.32 4.84
CA ALA A 21 3.92 13.75 5.15
C ALA A 21 3.67 13.94 6.63
N ARG A 22 4.25 13.11 7.51
CA ARG A 22 4.14 13.28 8.97
C ARG A 22 4.91 14.50 9.49
N ARG A 23 5.99 14.91 8.82
CA ARG A 23 6.77 16.11 9.20
C ARG A 23 6.11 17.40 8.73
N ASP A 24 5.58 17.39 7.50
CA ASP A 24 4.88 18.53 6.90
C ASP A 24 3.69 18.04 6.07
N PRO A 25 2.51 17.86 6.71
CA PRO A 25 1.32 17.38 6.02
C PRO A 25 0.87 18.30 4.89
N ALA A 26 1.02 19.62 5.04
CA ALA A 26 0.57 20.59 4.05
C ALA A 26 1.38 20.48 2.75
N ALA A 27 2.67 20.18 2.84
CA ALA A 27 3.54 20.04 1.67
C ALA A 27 3.44 18.66 0.99
N HIS A 28 3.22 17.59 1.75
CA HIS A 28 3.48 16.23 1.27
C HIS A 28 2.27 15.29 1.27
N CYS A 29 1.20 15.59 2.04
CA CYS A 29 0.09 14.65 2.25
C CYS A 29 -0.58 14.25 0.93
N LEU A 30 -0.89 15.20 0.05
CA LEU A 30 -1.57 14.92 -1.22
C LEU A 30 -0.74 14.02 -2.15
N ALA A 31 0.57 14.27 -2.23
CA ALA A 31 1.48 13.47 -3.06
C ALA A 31 1.58 12.03 -2.52
N PHE A 32 1.76 11.88 -1.21
CA PHE A 32 1.77 10.57 -0.55
C PHE A 32 0.44 9.81 -0.76
N CYS A 33 -0.70 10.47 -0.52
CA CYS A 33 -2.02 9.86 -0.69
C CYS A 33 -2.24 9.38 -2.14
N GLY A 34 -1.84 10.18 -3.13
CA GLY A 34 -1.91 9.80 -4.54
C GLY A 34 -1.03 8.59 -4.88
N ALA A 35 0.21 8.58 -4.37
CA ALA A 35 1.15 7.47 -4.58
C ALA A 35 0.63 6.17 -3.94
N LEU A 36 0.14 6.23 -2.70
CA LEU A 36 -0.41 5.06 -2.01
C LEU A 36 -1.66 4.51 -2.71
N LYS A 37 -2.57 5.39 -3.16
CA LYS A 37 -3.75 4.98 -3.93
C LYS A 37 -3.35 4.25 -5.21
N ALA A 38 -2.41 4.80 -5.97
CA ALA A 38 -1.96 4.19 -7.22
C ALA A 38 -1.30 2.83 -6.97
N HIS A 39 -0.52 2.71 -5.91
CA HIS A 39 0.10 1.45 -5.49
C HIS A 39 -0.94 0.36 -5.19
N HIS A 40 -1.90 0.61 -4.28
CA HIS A 40 -2.91 -0.41 -3.94
C HIS A 40 -3.82 -0.75 -5.13
N CYS A 41 -4.17 0.22 -5.99
CA CYS A 41 -4.90 -0.07 -7.22
C CYS A 41 -4.15 -1.03 -8.16
N ASN A 42 -2.83 -0.91 -8.25
CA ASN A 42 -2.03 -1.81 -9.07
C ASN A 42 -2.00 -3.24 -8.49
N GLU A 43 -1.94 -3.37 -7.17
CA GLU A 43 -1.99 -4.67 -6.50
C GLU A 43 -3.36 -5.34 -6.64
N ASP A 44 -4.43 -4.58 -6.41
CA ASP A 44 -5.81 -5.03 -6.61
C ASP A 44 -6.03 -5.57 -8.03
N GLY A 45 -5.38 -4.97 -9.03
CA GLY A 45 -5.40 -5.43 -10.41
C GLY A 45 -4.64 -6.74 -10.65
N ALA A 46 -3.63 -7.06 -9.82
CA ALA A 46 -2.87 -8.31 -9.89
C ALA A 46 -3.57 -9.46 -9.15
N PHE A 47 -4.38 -9.16 -8.13
CA PHE A 47 -5.03 -10.15 -7.26
C PHE A 47 -5.80 -11.25 -8.01
N PRO A 48 -6.63 -10.98 -9.03
CA PRO A 48 -7.36 -12.05 -9.74
C PRO A 48 -6.44 -13.08 -10.39
N ARG A 49 -5.25 -12.68 -10.85
CA ARG A 49 -4.26 -13.62 -11.37
C ARG A 49 -3.68 -14.47 -10.23
N ILE A 50 -3.33 -13.85 -9.10
CA ILE A 50 -2.80 -14.56 -7.94
C ILE A 50 -3.80 -15.60 -7.43
N GLU A 51 -5.08 -15.25 -7.29
CA GLU A 51 -6.13 -16.16 -6.84
C GLU A 51 -6.33 -17.36 -7.78
N ARG A 52 -6.15 -17.16 -9.10
CA ARG A 52 -6.22 -18.24 -10.08
C ARG A 52 -5.01 -19.18 -10.01
N GLU A 53 -3.79 -18.64 -9.92
CA GLU A 53 -2.56 -19.44 -9.92
C GLU A 53 -2.28 -20.07 -8.53
N PHE A 54 -2.75 -19.43 -7.45
CA PHE A 54 -2.57 -19.86 -6.07
C PHE A 54 -3.89 -19.79 -5.28
N PRO A 55 -4.84 -20.71 -5.48
CA PRO A 55 -6.13 -20.69 -4.80
C PRO A 55 -6.04 -20.65 -3.27
N GLN A 56 -4.96 -21.20 -2.69
CA GLN A 56 -4.69 -21.16 -1.24
C GLN A 56 -4.42 -19.74 -0.70
N ALA A 57 -4.13 -18.77 -1.57
CA ALA A 57 -3.90 -17.38 -1.19
C ALA A 57 -5.21 -16.57 -1.02
N ALA A 58 -6.38 -17.13 -1.36
CA ALA A 58 -7.66 -16.42 -1.30
C ALA A 58 -7.93 -15.72 0.06
N PRO A 59 -7.65 -16.33 1.23
CA PRO A 59 -7.83 -15.64 2.52
C PRO A 59 -6.92 -14.42 2.69
N LEU A 60 -5.67 -14.49 2.22
CA LEU A 60 -4.73 -13.36 2.21
C LEU A 60 -5.26 -12.24 1.31
N ILE A 61 -5.66 -12.58 0.09
CA ILE A 61 -6.14 -11.59 -0.89
C ILE A 61 -7.42 -10.90 -0.40
N GLN A 62 -8.35 -11.65 0.20
CA GLN A 62 -9.54 -11.06 0.81
C GLN A 62 -9.17 -10.06 1.90
N ARG A 63 -8.26 -10.45 2.81
CA ARG A 63 -7.78 -9.56 3.88
C ARG A 63 -7.14 -8.29 3.32
N LEU A 64 -6.27 -8.40 2.32
CA LEU A 64 -5.62 -7.24 1.71
C LEU A 64 -6.64 -6.29 1.06
N ARG A 65 -7.66 -6.80 0.37
CA ARG A 65 -8.74 -5.95 -0.19
C ARG A 65 -9.50 -5.18 0.90
N GLU A 66 -9.77 -5.84 2.04
CA GLU A 66 -10.43 -5.19 3.18
C GLU A 66 -9.55 -4.07 3.79
N GLU A 67 -8.25 -4.35 3.96
CA GLU A 67 -7.26 -3.36 4.41
C GLU A 67 -7.13 -2.19 3.42
N HIS A 68 -7.03 -2.46 2.12
CA HIS A 68 -6.99 -1.44 1.06
C HIS A 68 -8.21 -0.53 1.10
N GLY A 69 -9.41 -1.11 1.26
CA GLY A 69 -10.64 -0.33 1.36
C GLY A 69 -10.69 0.57 2.60
N ALA A 70 -10.15 0.11 3.73
CA ALA A 70 -10.04 0.92 4.95
C ALA A 70 -9.01 2.06 4.79
N ILE A 71 -7.85 1.76 4.20
CA ILE A 71 -6.81 2.75 3.93
C ILE A 71 -7.30 3.80 2.92
N ALA A 72 -8.02 3.38 1.87
CA ALA A 72 -8.58 4.27 0.85
C ALA A 72 -9.46 5.38 1.45
N ARG A 73 -10.32 5.03 2.41
CA ARG A 73 -11.17 6.02 3.10
C ARG A 73 -10.35 7.03 3.91
N GLN A 74 -9.28 6.57 4.55
CA GLN A 74 -8.42 7.45 5.36
C GLN A 74 -7.60 8.40 4.48
N ILE A 75 -7.06 7.93 3.35
CA ILE A 75 -6.32 8.80 2.44
C ILE A 75 -7.22 9.80 1.71
N GLU A 76 -8.49 9.46 1.46
CA GLU A 76 -9.47 10.42 0.93
C GLU A 76 -9.71 11.55 1.94
N GLN A 77 -9.93 11.20 3.21
CA GLN A 77 -10.06 12.20 4.29
C GLN A 77 -8.80 13.07 4.43
N LEU A 78 -7.61 12.47 4.39
CA LEU A 78 -6.34 13.17 4.50
C LEU A 78 -6.03 14.08 3.30
N ALA A 79 -6.50 13.73 2.10
CA ALA A 79 -6.36 14.55 0.90
C ALA A 79 -7.24 15.81 0.95
N GLU A 80 -8.41 15.71 1.58
CA GLU A 80 -9.31 16.85 1.78
C GLU A 80 -8.87 17.75 2.95
N THR A 81 -8.51 17.14 4.08
CA THR A 81 -8.11 17.85 5.30
C THR A 81 -6.93 17.12 5.95
N PRO A 82 -5.69 17.60 5.74
CA PRO A 82 -4.53 17.01 6.38
C PRO A 82 -4.66 17.00 7.91
N ASP A 83 -4.58 15.82 8.51
CA ASP A 83 -4.70 15.60 9.96
C ASP A 83 -3.51 14.76 10.45
N ALA A 84 -2.71 15.36 11.35
CA ALA A 84 -1.49 14.73 11.85
C ALA A 84 -1.77 13.46 12.69
N ALA A 85 -2.87 13.42 13.44
CA ALA A 85 -3.21 12.26 14.25
C ALA A 85 -3.72 11.10 13.38
N LEU A 86 -4.43 11.40 12.29
CA LEU A 86 -4.83 10.41 11.30
C LEU A 86 -3.62 9.89 10.52
N LEU A 87 -2.69 10.76 10.11
CA LEU A 87 -1.43 10.34 9.50
C LEU A 87 -0.60 9.42 10.41
N GLU A 88 -0.56 9.70 11.70
CA GLU A 88 0.15 8.85 12.67
C GLU A 88 -0.48 7.47 12.78
N ARG A 89 -1.82 7.39 12.87
CA ARG A 89 -2.54 6.11 12.89
C ARG A 89 -2.32 5.32 11.60
N LEU A 90 -2.50 5.98 10.46
CA LEU A 90 -2.29 5.38 9.14
C LEU A 90 -0.85 4.85 8.99
N ALA A 91 0.15 5.51 9.58
CA ALA A 91 1.52 5.01 9.54
C ALA A 91 1.72 3.70 10.30
N GLY A 92 1.07 3.52 11.45
CA GLY A 92 1.10 2.24 12.16
C GLY A 92 0.40 1.12 11.38
N GLU A 93 -0.75 1.44 10.78
CA GLU A 93 -1.51 0.49 9.95
C GLU A 93 -0.74 0.06 8.71
N LEU A 94 -0.14 1.02 7.99
CA LEU A 94 0.64 0.76 6.80
C LEU A 94 1.89 -0.07 7.07
N GLU A 95 2.56 0.12 8.22
CA GLU A 95 3.71 -0.72 8.54
C GLU A 95 3.29 -2.19 8.72
N ALA A 96 2.18 -2.45 9.41
CA ALA A 96 1.66 -3.80 9.59
C ALA A 96 1.17 -4.43 8.27
N HIS A 97 0.55 -3.61 7.43
CA HIS A 97 0.08 -3.97 6.10
C HIS A 97 1.24 -4.34 5.17
N PHE A 98 2.19 -3.43 4.96
CA PHE A 98 3.39 -3.66 4.13
C PHE A 98 4.21 -4.85 4.63
N ALA A 99 4.34 -5.04 5.94
CA ALA A 99 5.02 -6.21 6.50
C ALA A 99 4.31 -7.53 6.17
N THR A 100 2.97 -7.53 6.08
CA THR A 100 2.19 -8.69 5.65
C THR A 100 2.45 -8.98 4.17
N GLU A 101 2.39 -7.96 3.32
CA GLU A 101 2.61 -8.10 1.88
C GLU A 101 4.04 -8.53 1.54
N GLU A 102 5.03 -7.94 2.18
CA GLU A 102 6.44 -8.32 2.02
C GLU A 102 6.68 -9.77 2.42
N ARG A 103 6.05 -10.23 3.50
CA ARG A 103 6.20 -11.61 3.99
C ARG A 103 5.43 -12.61 3.13
N GLU A 104 4.23 -12.27 2.66
CA GLU A 104 3.27 -13.24 2.13
C GLU A 104 2.93 -13.03 0.66
N LEU A 105 2.79 -11.79 0.20
CA LEU A 105 2.43 -11.46 -1.19
C LEU A 105 3.66 -11.48 -2.12
N VAL A 106 4.80 -10.90 -1.70
CA VAL A 106 6.04 -10.86 -2.49
C VAL A 106 6.51 -12.25 -2.96
N PRO A 107 6.48 -13.32 -2.13
CA PRO A 107 6.84 -14.66 -2.59
C PRO A 107 5.89 -15.21 -3.67
N LEU A 108 4.60 -14.85 -3.64
CA LEU A 108 3.65 -15.27 -4.68
C LEU A 108 3.91 -14.52 -5.98
N LEU A 109 4.07 -13.20 -5.92
CA LEU A 109 4.42 -12.37 -7.07
C LEU A 109 5.70 -12.82 -7.75
N SER A 110 6.71 -13.22 -6.97
CA SER A 110 7.99 -13.71 -7.50
C SER A 110 7.87 -15.04 -8.27
N ARG A 111 6.83 -15.84 -8.00
CA ARG A 111 6.52 -17.08 -8.72
C ARG A 111 5.67 -16.87 -9.98
N LEU A 112 5.13 -15.67 -10.17
CA LEU A 112 4.35 -15.29 -11.36
C LEU A 112 5.19 -14.65 -12.48
N ARG A 113 6.48 -14.47 -12.25
CA ARG A 113 7.42 -13.81 -13.17
C ARG A 113 7.92 -14.77 -14.24
#